data_AF-A0A3M1HW01-F1
#
_entry.id   AF-A0A3M1HW01-F1
#
_cell.length_a   1.000
_cell.length_b   1.000
_cell.length_c   1.000
_cell.angle_alpha   90.00
_cell.angle_beta   90.00
_cell.angle_gamma   90.00
#
_symmetry.space_group_name_H-M   'P 1'
#
loop_
_entity.id
_entity.type
_entity.pdbx_description
1 polymer ?
#
loop_
_entity_poly.entity_id
_entity_poly.type
_entity_poly.pdbx_seq_one_letter_code
_entity_poly.pdbx_strand_id
1 'polypeptide(L)'
;GSALTERWAPMRALMRGIAGRRLFFVDSLTSPRSVAADAAAEAGVPWAQRTLFLDHDPRPAAIKRQWAEALRCAEKALCVVIAHPHPETLAFLRRTLAEAPLVAITEALHPGAYALASHAR
;
A
#
# COMPACT_ATOMS: atom_id res chain seq x y z
N GLY A 1 -4.09 10.53 9.34
CA GLY A 1 -5.45 9.94 9.30
C GLY A 1 -5.82 9.14 10.53
N SER A 2 -4.99 9.11 11.58
CA SER A 2 -5.19 8.27 12.78
C SER A 2 -6.55 8.47 13.44
N ALA A 3 -7.01 9.71 13.59
CA ALA A 3 -8.30 10.01 14.21
C ALA A 3 -9.51 9.37 13.48
N LEU A 4 -9.42 9.21 12.16
CA LEU A 4 -10.46 8.51 11.39
C LEU A 4 -10.29 7.00 11.54
N THR A 5 -9.07 6.48 11.32
CA THR A 5 -8.80 5.05 11.30
C THR A 5 -8.99 4.37 12.66
N GLU A 6 -8.98 5.11 13.77
CA GLU A 6 -9.28 4.57 15.10
C GLU A 6 -10.78 4.52 15.44
N ARG A 7 -11.65 5.10 14.61
CA ARG A 7 -13.07 5.22 14.90
C ARG A 7 -13.89 4.29 14.03
N TRP A 8 -14.52 3.30 14.67
CA TRP A 8 -15.31 2.27 14.00
C TRP A 8 -16.44 2.83 13.12
N ALA A 9 -17.36 3.60 13.70
CA ALA A 9 -18.53 4.11 12.99
C ALA A 9 -18.18 4.88 11.69
N PRO A 10 -17.27 5.87 11.69
CA PRO A 10 -16.91 6.58 10.45
C PRO A 10 -16.11 5.71 9.47
N MET A 11 -15.23 4.80 9.93
CA MET A 11 -14.54 3.87 9.02
C MET A 11 -15.52 2.93 8.34
N ARG A 12 -16.47 2.37 9.08
CA ARG A 12 -17.51 1.53 8.53
C ARG A 12 -18.38 2.26 7.51
N ALA A 13 -18.75 3.52 7.80
CA ALA A 13 -19.48 4.36 6.85
C ALA A 13 -18.68 4.62 5.57
N LEU A 14 -17.38 4.91 5.70
CA LEU A 14 -16.46 5.07 4.56
C LEU A 14 -16.41 3.80 3.70
N MET A 15 -16.18 2.64 4.34
CA MET A 15 -16.04 1.36 3.64
C MET A 15 -17.32 0.97 2.91
N ARG A 16 -18.48 1.17 3.54
CA ARG A 16 -19.78 1.00 2.88
C ARG A 16 -19.96 1.95 1.70
N GLY A 17 -19.49 3.20 1.81
CA GLY A 17 -19.56 4.18 0.73
C GLY A 17 -18.72 3.80 -0.50
N ILE A 18 -17.64 3.04 -0.33
CA ILE A 18 -16.79 2.57 -1.43
C ILE A 18 -17.03 1.10 -1.82
N ALA A 19 -17.82 0.35 -1.04
CA ALA A 19 -18.19 -1.03 -1.34
C ALA A 19 -18.95 -1.15 -2.67
N GLY A 20 -18.71 -2.25 -3.39
CA GLY A 20 -19.27 -2.48 -4.72
C GLY A 20 -18.71 -1.58 -5.82
N ARG A 21 -17.79 -0.66 -5.49
CA ARG A 21 -17.03 0.12 -6.47
C ARG A 21 -15.71 -0.59 -6.75
N ARG A 22 -15.09 -0.31 -7.90
CA ARG A 22 -13.75 -0.80 -8.26
C ARG A 22 -12.65 -0.05 -7.49
N LEU A 23 -12.83 0.08 -6.18
CA LEU A 23 -11.94 0.77 -5.24
C LEU A 23 -11.38 -0.25 -4.25
N PHE A 24 -10.32 0.16 -3.57
CA PHE A 24 -9.66 -0.59 -2.51
C PHE A 24 -9.17 0.39 -1.45
N PHE A 25 -8.78 -0.12 -0.28
CA PHE A 25 -8.24 0.69 0.80
C PHE A 25 -6.80 0.28 1.15
N VAL A 26 -5.90 1.25 1.25
CA VAL A 26 -4.54 1.01 1.76
C VAL A 26 -4.38 1.79 3.05
N ASP A 27 -4.19 1.06 4.15
CA ASP A 27 -3.94 1.68 5.45
C ASP A 27 -2.43 1.93 5.63
N SER A 28 -2.05 3.20 5.70
CA SER A 28 -0.69 3.61 6.08
C SER A 28 -0.31 3.24 7.53
N LEU A 29 -1.28 2.76 8.33
CA LEU A 29 -1.13 2.32 9.71
C LEU A 29 -0.43 3.37 10.57
N THR A 30 -0.95 4.59 10.56
CA THR A 30 -0.44 5.70 11.40
C THR A 30 -0.74 5.52 12.89
N SER A 31 -1.55 4.53 13.25
CA SER A 31 -1.86 4.16 14.63
C SER A 31 -2.03 2.64 14.73
N PRO A 32 -1.54 1.99 15.80
CA PRO A 32 -1.77 0.57 16.05
C PRO A 32 -3.22 0.25 16.41
N ARG A 33 -4.05 1.26 16.71
CA ARG A 33 -5.49 1.10 17.00
C ARG A 33 -6.38 1.21 15.76
N SER A 34 -5.81 1.09 14.56
CA SER A 34 -6.59 1.20 13.33
C SER A 34 -7.62 0.06 13.24
N VAL A 35 -8.88 0.42 13.00
CA VAL A 35 -10.00 -0.50 12.73
C VAL A 35 -10.31 -0.60 11.22
N ALA A 36 -9.43 -0.04 10.38
CA ALA A 36 -9.65 0.07 8.94
C ALA A 36 -9.74 -1.29 8.25
N ALA A 37 -8.89 -2.24 8.64
CA ALA A 37 -8.88 -3.60 8.13
C ALA A 37 -10.22 -4.31 8.43
N ASP A 38 -10.67 -4.25 9.68
CA ASP A 38 -11.92 -4.87 10.12
C ASP A 38 -13.14 -4.26 9.40
N ALA A 39 -13.16 -2.93 9.26
CA ALA A 39 -14.24 -2.24 8.56
C ALA A 39 -14.27 -2.57 7.06
N ALA A 40 -13.10 -2.70 6.43
CA ALA A 40 -12.98 -3.07 5.02
C ALA A 40 -13.41 -4.52 4.80
N ALA A 41 -13.00 -5.44 5.69
CA ALA A 41 -13.41 -6.83 5.69
C ALA A 41 -14.93 -6.98 5.85
N GLU A 42 -15.56 -6.27 6.80
CA GLU A 42 -17.03 -6.28 6.96
C GLU A 42 -17.76 -5.83 5.69
N ALA A 43 -17.23 -4.84 4.98
CA ALA A 43 -17.85 -4.27 3.79
C ALA A 43 -17.49 -5.00 2.48
N GLY A 44 -16.64 -6.03 2.53
CA GLY A 44 -16.14 -6.72 1.33
C GLY A 44 -15.26 -5.84 0.43
N VAL A 45 -14.61 -4.82 0.98
CA VAL A 45 -13.71 -3.92 0.26
C VAL A 45 -12.31 -4.51 0.27
N PRO A 46 -11.65 -4.72 -0.88
CA PRO A 46 -10.25 -5.17 -0.90
C PRO A 46 -9.34 -4.17 -0.19
N TRP A 47 -8.43 -4.67 0.63
CA TRP A 47 -7.59 -3.82 1.46
C TRP A 47 -6.19 -4.39 1.67
N ALA A 48 -5.25 -3.50 1.98
CA ALA A 48 -3.95 -3.88 2.52
C ALA A 48 -3.49 -2.89 3.59
N GLN A 49 -2.57 -3.35 4.43
CA GLN A 49 -1.88 -2.51 5.40
C GLN A 49 -0.42 -2.34 4.97
N ARG A 50 0.12 -1.15 5.19
CA ARG A 50 1.55 -0.88 5.02
C ARG A 50 2.36 -1.84 5.90
N THR A 51 3.32 -2.52 5.29
CA THR A 51 4.33 -3.29 6.02
C THR A 51 5.44 -2.38 6.53
N LEU A 52 6.02 -1.54 5.65
CA LEU A 52 7.08 -0.60 6.04
C LEU A 52 7.03 0.70 5.22
N PHE A 53 7.64 1.75 5.79
CA PHE A 53 7.99 2.95 5.03
C PHE A 53 9.39 2.79 4.47
N LEU A 54 9.56 3.08 3.18
CA LEU A 54 10.87 3.05 2.53
C LEU A 54 11.76 4.19 3.01
N ASP A 55 11.17 5.35 3.28
CA ASP A 55 11.88 6.63 3.39
C ASP A 55 11.46 7.44 4.62
N HIS A 56 11.09 6.76 5.70
CA HIS A 56 10.90 7.44 7.00
C HIS A 56 12.16 8.24 7.41
N ASP A 57 13.33 7.77 6.98
CA ASP A 57 14.59 8.49 7.00
C ASP A 57 15.06 8.66 5.54
N PRO A 58 15.12 9.89 5.00
CA PRO A 58 15.40 10.13 3.59
C PRO A 58 16.87 9.94 3.21
N ARG A 59 17.75 9.64 4.19
CA ARG A 59 19.17 9.38 3.91
C ARG A 59 19.31 8.16 2.98
N PRO A 60 20.12 8.23 1.91
CA PRO A 60 20.27 7.13 0.95
C PRO A 60 20.61 5.78 1.57
N ALA A 61 21.45 5.77 2.61
CA ALA A 61 21.80 4.55 3.35
C ALA A 61 20.61 3.93 4.10
N ALA A 62 19.70 4.77 4.64
CA ALA A 62 18.50 4.31 5.32
C ALA A 62 17.48 3.75 4.33
N ILE A 63 17.27 4.45 3.20
CA ILE A 63 16.43 3.97 2.10
C ILE A 63 16.92 2.61 1.60
N LYS A 64 18.24 2.46 1.34
CA LYS A 64 18.83 1.19 0.91
C LYS A 64 18.60 0.05 1.92
N ARG A 65 18.69 0.34 3.22
CA ARG A 65 18.41 -0.64 4.29
C ARG A 65 16.94 -1.05 4.31
N GLN A 66 16.02 -0.10 4.22
CA GLN A 66 14.58 -0.37 4.18
C GLN A 66 14.18 -1.15 2.92
N TRP A 67 14.85 -0.89 1.80
CA TRP A 67 14.67 -1.66 0.58
C TRP A 67 15.06 -3.12 0.75
N ALA A 68 16.23 -3.39 1.35
CA ALA A 68 16.65 -4.77 1.64
C ALA A 68 15.68 -5.49 2.59
N GLU A 69 15.07 -4.78 3.53
CA GLU A 69 14.01 -5.32 4.39
C GLU A 69 12.74 -5.63 3.60
N ALA A 70 12.34 -4.75 2.67
CA ALA A 70 11.19 -5.00 1.80
C ALA A 70 11.36 -6.26 0.96
N LEU A 71 12.57 -6.51 0.42
CA LEU A 71 12.86 -7.73 -0.33
C LEU A 71 12.76 -8.99 0.54
N ARG A 72 13.35 -8.98 1.74
CA ARG A 72 13.22 -10.11 2.70
C ARG A 72 11.79 -10.38 3.12
N CYS A 73 11.00 -9.31 3.29
CA CYS A 73 9.59 -9.39 3.59
C CYS A 73 8.80 -10.05 2.43
N ALA A 74 9.12 -9.67 1.19
CA ALA A 74 8.50 -10.20 -0.02
C ALA A 74 8.79 -11.70 -0.27
N GLU A 75 9.85 -12.25 0.30
CA GLU A 75 10.14 -13.70 0.25
C GLU A 75 9.09 -14.54 0.99
N LYS A 76 8.36 -13.95 1.95
CA LYS A 76 7.44 -14.68 2.84
C LYS A 76 5.97 -14.39 2.53
N ALA A 77 5.65 -13.15 2.18
CA ALA A 77 4.28 -12.69 1.95
C ALA A 77 4.27 -11.40 1.13
N LEU A 78 3.07 -10.93 0.75
CA LEU A 78 2.91 -9.61 0.15
C LEU A 78 3.48 -8.52 1.07
N CYS A 79 4.44 -7.75 0.57
CA CYS A 79 5.05 -6.65 1.31
C CYS A 79 4.58 -5.30 0.74
N VAL A 80 3.77 -4.57 1.50
CA VAL A 80 3.27 -3.26 1.07
C VAL A 80 4.21 -2.16 1.55
N VAL A 81 4.94 -1.58 0.60
CA VAL A 81 5.90 -0.51 0.83
C VAL A 81 5.26 0.83 0.48
N ILE A 82 5.31 1.78 1.40
CA ILE A 82 4.90 3.17 1.15
C ILE A 82 6.14 4.07 1.18
N ALA A 83 6.20 5.01 0.26
CA ALA A 83 7.27 6.00 0.19
C ALA A 83 6.68 7.38 -0.17
N HIS A 84 7.39 8.43 0.18
CA HIS A 84 7.07 9.82 -0.14
C HIS A 84 7.85 10.24 -1.40
N PRO A 85 7.39 11.26 -2.15
CA PRO A 85 8.04 11.70 -3.37
C PRO A 85 9.29 12.58 -3.11
N HIS A 86 10.15 12.18 -2.16
CA HIS A 86 11.41 12.87 -1.90
C HIS A 86 12.40 12.65 -3.06
N PRO A 87 13.24 13.65 -3.41
CA PRO A 87 14.23 13.52 -4.48
C PRO A 87 15.13 12.29 -4.33
N GLU A 88 15.56 11.98 -3.11
CA GLU A 88 16.40 10.85 -2.77
C GLU A 88 15.67 9.52 -2.99
N THR A 89 14.42 9.43 -2.54
CA THR A 89 13.55 8.25 -2.75
C THR A 89 13.33 8.00 -4.23
N LEU A 90 13.00 9.03 -5.00
CA LEU A 90 12.78 8.92 -6.45
C LEU A 90 14.07 8.52 -7.18
N ALA A 91 15.20 9.11 -6.81
CA ALA A 91 16.50 8.79 -7.40
C ALA A 91 16.92 7.33 -7.10
N PHE A 92 16.63 6.83 -5.90
CA PHE A 92 16.85 5.44 -5.54
C PHE A 92 15.93 4.50 -6.34
N LEU A 93 14.61 4.74 -6.30
CA LEU A 93 13.64 3.88 -6.99
C LEU A 93 13.91 3.81 -8.49
N ARG A 94 14.19 4.93 -9.17
CA ARG A 94 14.51 4.94 -10.61
C ARG A 94 15.65 3.99 -11.01
N ARG A 95 16.60 3.75 -10.10
CA ARG A 95 17.73 2.83 -10.34
C ARG A 95 17.37 1.38 -10.05
N THR A 96 16.52 1.14 -9.06
CA THR A 96 16.28 -0.20 -8.49
C THR A 96 14.99 -0.86 -9.00
N LEU A 97 14.02 -0.08 -9.49
CA LEU A 97 12.71 -0.58 -9.94
C LEU A 97 12.81 -1.64 -11.04
N ALA A 98 13.83 -1.57 -11.92
CA ALA A 98 13.99 -2.50 -13.03
C ALA A 98 14.34 -3.93 -12.60
N GLU A 99 14.94 -4.09 -11.42
CA GLU A 99 15.50 -5.36 -10.96
C GLU A 99 14.61 -6.06 -9.90
N ALA A 100 13.57 -5.39 -9.42
CA ALA A 100 12.75 -5.90 -8.33
C ALA A 100 11.39 -6.43 -8.79
N PRO A 101 10.91 -7.54 -8.19
CA PRO A 101 9.60 -8.13 -8.51
C PRO A 101 8.48 -7.31 -7.88
N LEU A 102 8.28 -6.09 -8.37
CA LEU A 102 7.23 -5.20 -7.90
C LEU A 102 5.95 -5.42 -8.68
N VAL A 103 4.83 -5.39 -7.94
CA VAL A 103 3.49 -5.43 -8.50
C VAL A 103 2.78 -4.15 -8.07
N ALA A 104 2.03 -3.54 -8.99
CA ALA A 104 1.20 -2.39 -8.65
C ALA A 104 0.17 -2.78 -7.59
N ILE A 105 -0.05 -1.94 -6.58
CA ILE A 105 -0.97 -2.26 -5.48
C ILE A 105 -2.39 -2.57 -5.96
N THR A 106 -2.82 -1.98 -7.07
CA THR A 106 -4.13 -2.31 -7.64
C THR A 106 -4.16 -3.69 -8.27
N GLU A 107 -3.08 -4.16 -8.90
CA GLU A 107 -3.04 -5.53 -9.41
C GLU A 107 -2.99 -6.53 -8.24
N ALA A 108 -2.30 -6.19 -7.14
CA ALA A 108 -2.26 -7.02 -5.95
C ALA A 108 -3.63 -7.14 -5.24
N LEU A 109 -4.43 -6.06 -5.24
CA LEU A 109 -5.74 -6.02 -4.56
C LEU A 109 -6.94 -6.29 -5.47
N HIS A 110 -6.75 -6.18 -6.79
CA HIS A 110 -7.73 -6.48 -7.82
C HIS A 110 -7.03 -7.11 -9.04
N PRO A 111 -6.62 -8.40 -8.96
CA PRO A 111 -5.98 -9.08 -10.08
C PRO A 111 -6.86 -9.02 -11.34
N GLY A 112 -6.27 -8.61 -12.47
CA GLY A 112 -6.98 -8.52 -13.75
C GLY A 112 -7.88 -7.29 -13.94
N ALA A 113 -7.99 -6.38 -12.96
CA ALA A 113 -8.78 -5.16 -13.13
C ALA A 113 -8.25 -4.24 -14.25
N TYR A 114 -6.96 -4.27 -14.55
CA TYR A 114 -6.36 -3.43 -15.59
C TYR A 114 -5.89 -4.20 -16.84
N ALA A 115 -6.03 -5.53 -16.87
CA ALA A 115 -5.69 -6.34 -18.04
C ALA A 115 -6.55 -6.01 -19.29
N LEU A 116 -7.70 -5.36 -19.10
CA LEU A 116 -8.60 -4.92 -20.18
C LEU A 116 -8.29 -3.52 -20.72
N ALA A 117 -7.37 -2.77 -20.12
CA ALA A 117 -7.04 -1.41 -20.55
C ALA A 117 -5.90 -1.35 -21.59
N SER A 118 -5.16 -2.44 -21.82
CA SER A 118 -3.99 -2.47 -22.71
C SER A 118 -4.27 -2.92 -24.15
N HIS A 119 -5.53 -3.11 -24.54
CA HIS A 119 -5.93 -3.43 -25.93
C HIS A 119 -6.60 -2.26 -26.67
N ALA A 120 -6.43 -1.03 -26.18
CA ALA A 120 -6.91 0.16 -26.88
C ALA A 120 -5.81 1.22 -26.96
N ARG A 121 -4.82 0.97 -27.83
CA ARG A 121 -4.26 1.91 -28.82
C ARG A 121 -3.10 1.28 -29.58
#